data_AF-A0A0H4X8J7-F1
#
_entry.id   AF-A0A0H4X8J7-F1
#
_cell.length_a   1.000
_cell.length_b   1.000
_cell.length_c   1.000
_cell.angle_alpha   90.00
_cell.angle_beta   90.00
_cell.angle_gamma   90.00
#
_symmetry.space_group_name_H-M   'P 1'
#
loop_
_entity.id
_entity.type
_entity.pdbx_description
1 polymer ?
#
loop_
_entity_poly.entity_id
_entity_poly.type
_entity_poly.pdbx_seq_one_letter_code
_entity_poly.pdbx_strand_id
1 'polypeptide(L)'
;MAVSAPFSFLKNRKHNLDRMTLGDLVYSFFTYYAVVAYITVGVISLALAVKWFENPLRMLLAMLAASVVFPFGWYLVHKHILHSRFLYKSPLTASTWKRIHFDHHQDPHDLRVLFGALANVLPTVAGVIAPIGYLIGGKAGAAAALGWAMVITCFYEFCHCIQHLNYTPKSRFLKDIKRLHLSHHFHNEQGNYGITNYFWDRLFGTLYEKSGDRPKSPTVFNLGYTAEEAQRYPWVDRLSGGTRGDGHPRRFWDNAGTPGSTPQAPAEPVTRQEG
;
A
#
# COMPACT_ATOMS: atom_id res chain seq x y z
N MET A 1 -6.17 -37.49 1.40
CA MET A 1 -5.47 -36.36 0.76
C MET A 1 -6.41 -35.78 -0.29
N ALA A 2 -7.06 -34.65 -0.01
CA ALA A 2 -7.95 -34.01 -0.97
C ALA A 2 -7.14 -33.02 -1.80
N VAL A 3 -6.98 -33.30 -3.08
CA VAL A 3 -6.38 -32.40 -4.07
C VAL A 3 -7.34 -31.22 -4.23
N SER A 4 -7.00 -30.07 -3.65
CA SER A 4 -7.77 -28.83 -3.83
C SER A 4 -7.65 -28.36 -5.28
N ALA A 5 -8.78 -28.15 -5.93
CA ALA A 5 -8.87 -27.70 -7.31
C ALA A 5 -8.07 -26.40 -7.58
N PRO A 6 -7.37 -26.30 -8.73
CA PRO A 6 -6.43 -25.20 -9.04
C PRO A 6 -7.07 -23.80 -9.16
N PHE A 7 -8.41 -23.71 -9.25
CA PHE A 7 -9.13 -22.45 -9.44
C PHE A 7 -9.88 -21.94 -8.19
N SER A 8 -9.73 -22.60 -7.03
CA SER A 8 -10.39 -22.22 -5.77
C SER A 8 -9.77 -20.97 -5.09
N PHE A 9 -8.59 -20.54 -5.54
CA PHE A 9 -7.77 -19.50 -4.87
C PHE A 9 -8.25 -18.05 -5.09
N LEU A 10 -9.14 -17.82 -6.06
CA LEU A 10 -9.66 -16.48 -6.40
C LEU A 10 -10.80 -16.00 -5.49
N LYS A 11 -11.34 -16.86 -4.60
CA LYS A 11 -12.39 -16.47 -3.65
C LYS A 11 -11.79 -16.10 -2.29
N ASN A 12 -11.61 -14.80 -2.09
CA ASN A 12 -11.83 -14.08 -0.81
C ASN A 12 -11.28 -14.68 0.50
N ARG A 13 -10.27 -15.55 0.45
CA ARG A 13 -9.55 -15.97 1.65
C ARG A 13 -8.57 -14.87 2.02
N LYS A 14 -8.68 -14.38 3.26
CA LYS A 14 -7.73 -13.44 3.84
C LYS A 14 -6.37 -14.13 3.89
N HIS A 15 -5.45 -13.71 3.02
CA HIS A 15 -4.08 -14.23 3.00
C HIS A 15 -3.30 -13.47 4.06
N ASN A 16 -3.27 -14.03 5.27
CA ASN A 16 -2.55 -13.43 6.39
C ASN A 16 -1.05 -13.75 6.26
N LEU A 17 -0.25 -12.72 6.02
CA LEU A 17 1.21 -12.80 5.88
C LEU A 17 1.91 -13.45 7.09
N ASP A 18 1.34 -13.34 8.29
CA ASP A 18 1.90 -13.93 9.52
C ASP A 18 2.01 -15.45 9.49
N ARG A 19 1.22 -16.10 8.64
CA ARG A 19 1.15 -17.55 8.53
C ARG A 19 1.74 -18.07 7.22
N MET A 20 2.30 -17.18 6.40
CA MET A 20 2.87 -17.53 5.10
C MET A 20 4.38 -17.77 5.22
N THR A 21 4.85 -18.79 4.53
CA THR A 21 6.28 -18.94 4.23
C THR A 21 6.69 -18.00 3.09
N LEU A 22 8.00 -17.85 2.86
CA LEU A 22 8.49 -17.14 1.68
C LEU A 22 8.01 -17.80 0.37
N GLY A 23 7.89 -19.13 0.34
CA GLY A 23 7.38 -19.86 -0.81
C GLY A 23 5.91 -19.54 -1.10
N ASP A 24 5.07 -19.51 -0.06
CA ASP A 24 3.66 -19.12 -0.17
C ASP A 24 3.52 -17.69 -0.70
N LEU A 25 4.39 -16.78 -0.24
CA LEU A 25 4.40 -15.40 -0.71
C LEU A 25 4.77 -15.33 -2.20
N VAL A 26 5.85 -15.99 -2.62
CA VAL A 26 6.27 -16.01 -4.03
C VAL A 26 5.15 -16.53 -4.91
N TYR A 27 4.52 -17.65 -4.54
CA TYR A 27 3.38 -18.20 -5.27
C TYR A 27 2.21 -17.20 -5.34
N SER A 28 1.82 -16.63 -4.19
CA SER A 28 0.70 -15.69 -4.11
C SER A 28 0.97 -14.40 -4.91
N PHE A 29 2.21 -13.92 -4.90
CA PHE A 29 2.64 -12.73 -5.65
C PHE A 29 2.48 -12.94 -7.14
N PHE A 30 3.06 -14.01 -7.70
CA PHE A 30 3.04 -14.27 -9.15
C PHE A 30 1.70 -14.81 -9.66
N THR A 31 0.75 -15.13 -8.78
CA THR A 31 -0.63 -15.51 -9.15
C THR A 31 -1.65 -14.41 -8.90
N TYR A 32 -1.26 -13.30 -8.27
CA TYR A 32 -2.15 -12.18 -8.02
C TYR A 32 -2.44 -11.40 -9.31
N TYR A 33 -3.73 -11.20 -9.62
CA TYR A 33 -4.16 -10.66 -10.91
C TYR A 33 -3.51 -9.30 -11.27
N ALA A 34 -3.31 -8.42 -10.28
CA ALA A 34 -2.70 -7.11 -10.53
C ALA A 34 -1.22 -7.25 -10.89
N VAL A 35 -0.49 -8.14 -10.21
CA VAL A 35 0.92 -8.42 -10.50
C VAL A 35 1.05 -9.05 -11.88
N VAL A 36 0.20 -10.01 -12.22
CA VAL A 36 0.15 -10.60 -13.57
C VAL A 36 -0.09 -9.50 -14.60
N ALA A 37 -1.03 -8.60 -14.38
CA ALA A 37 -1.29 -7.47 -15.27
C ALA A 37 -0.08 -6.53 -15.40
N TYR A 38 0.62 -6.19 -14.30
CA TYR A 38 1.85 -5.38 -14.35
C TYR A 38 2.95 -6.06 -15.15
N ILE A 39 3.16 -7.36 -14.96
CA ILE A 39 4.13 -8.14 -15.73
C ILE A 39 3.74 -8.16 -17.20
N THR A 40 2.47 -8.42 -17.54
CA THR A 40 1.98 -8.44 -18.92
C THR A 40 2.17 -7.08 -19.60
N VAL A 41 1.74 -5.99 -18.96
CA VAL A 41 1.95 -4.63 -19.49
C VAL A 41 3.44 -4.32 -19.61
N GLY A 42 4.25 -4.72 -18.64
CA GLY A 42 5.69 -4.54 -18.64
C GLY A 42 6.35 -5.23 -19.85
N VAL A 43 6.07 -6.52 -20.04
CA VAL A 43 6.60 -7.32 -21.15
C VAL A 43 6.15 -6.77 -22.50
N ILE A 44 4.85 -6.46 -22.66
CA ILE A 44 4.34 -5.86 -23.91
C ILE A 44 5.02 -4.52 -24.19
N SER A 45 5.14 -3.66 -23.19
CA SER A 45 5.76 -2.34 -23.35
C SER A 45 7.25 -2.46 -23.69
N LEU A 46 8.00 -3.36 -23.06
CA LEU A 46 9.41 -3.59 -23.40
C LEU A 46 9.57 -4.21 -24.80
N ALA A 47 8.70 -5.13 -25.20
CA ALA A 47 8.70 -5.67 -26.56
C ALA A 47 8.40 -4.58 -27.61
N LEU A 48 7.46 -3.67 -27.32
CA LEU A 48 7.18 -2.51 -28.16
C LEU A 48 8.34 -1.51 -28.19
N ALA A 49 9.05 -1.32 -27.07
CA ALA A 49 10.25 -0.50 -27.01
C ALA A 49 11.36 -1.03 -27.94
N VAL A 50 11.55 -2.36 -27.98
CA VAL A 50 12.49 -3.02 -28.90
C VAL A 50 12.00 -2.89 -30.35
N LYS A 51 10.70 -3.11 -30.61
CA LYS A 51 10.12 -2.98 -31.95
C LYS A 51 10.26 -1.58 -32.54
N TRP A 52 10.13 -0.55 -31.70
CA TRP A 52 10.26 0.85 -32.08
C TRP A 52 11.64 1.41 -31.80
N PHE A 53 12.63 0.57 -31.53
CA PHE A 53 13.95 1.01 -31.14
C PHE A 53 14.60 1.87 -32.24
N GLU A 54 15.05 3.06 -31.84
CA GLU A 54 15.73 4.00 -32.73
C GLU A 54 17.10 4.40 -32.19
N ASN A 55 17.19 4.70 -30.89
CA ASN A 55 18.40 5.25 -30.29
C ASN A 55 18.63 4.69 -28.87
N PRO A 56 19.79 4.07 -28.58
CA PRO A 56 20.07 3.46 -27.29
C PRO A 56 20.16 4.49 -26.15
N LEU A 57 20.72 5.66 -26.40
CA LEU A 57 20.86 6.72 -25.39
C LEU A 57 19.48 7.24 -24.98
N ARG A 58 18.60 7.56 -25.93
CA ARG A 58 17.23 8.05 -25.61
C ARG A 58 16.43 7.00 -24.85
N MET A 59 16.53 5.72 -25.23
CA MET A 59 15.87 4.64 -24.51
C MET A 59 16.39 4.51 -23.09
N LEU A 60 17.72 4.52 -22.90
CA LEU A 60 18.34 4.48 -21.57
C LEU A 60 17.92 5.68 -20.71
N LEU A 61 17.93 6.89 -21.27
CA LEU A 61 17.50 8.11 -20.57
C LEU A 61 16.02 8.03 -20.16
N ALA A 62 15.15 7.46 -20.99
CA ALA A 62 13.74 7.25 -20.66
C ALA A 62 13.57 6.27 -19.48
N MET A 63 14.33 5.18 -19.46
CA MET A 63 14.35 4.23 -18.34
C MET A 63 14.95 4.83 -17.07
N LEU A 64 16.02 5.62 -17.19
CA LEU A 64 16.61 6.34 -16.06
C LEU A 64 15.65 7.39 -15.48
N ALA A 65 14.93 8.12 -16.33
CA ALA A 65 13.88 9.02 -15.89
C ALA A 65 12.80 8.28 -15.10
N ALA A 66 12.34 7.11 -15.57
CA ALA A 66 11.42 6.27 -14.82
C ALA A 66 12.00 5.81 -13.47
N SER A 67 13.28 5.43 -13.40
CA SER A 67 13.97 5.05 -12.17
C SER A 67 14.03 6.16 -11.10
N VAL A 68 13.95 7.43 -11.51
CA VAL A 68 13.96 8.59 -10.60
C VAL A 68 12.53 9.06 -10.29
N VAL A 69 11.71 9.21 -11.33
CA VAL A 69 10.35 9.74 -11.21
C VAL A 69 9.43 8.77 -10.46
N PHE A 70 9.57 7.46 -10.67
CA PHE A 70 8.74 6.48 -9.97
C PHE A 70 8.90 6.52 -8.45
N PRO A 71 10.11 6.36 -7.86
CA PRO A 71 10.27 6.42 -6.40
C PRO A 71 9.92 7.79 -5.82
N PHE A 72 10.14 8.87 -6.57
CA PHE A 72 9.73 10.21 -6.16
C PHE A 72 8.21 10.36 -6.12
N GLY A 73 7.53 9.94 -7.19
CA GLY A 73 6.07 9.93 -7.27
C GLY A 73 5.46 9.08 -6.17
N TRP A 74 6.04 7.91 -5.88
CA TRP A 74 5.65 7.09 -4.73
C TRP A 74 5.78 7.85 -3.42
N TYR A 75 6.93 8.47 -3.15
CA TYR A 75 7.12 9.28 -1.93
C TYR A 75 6.02 10.33 -1.77
N LEU A 76 5.73 11.08 -2.84
CA LEU A 76 4.69 12.11 -2.83
C LEU A 76 3.29 11.52 -2.62
N VAL A 77 2.93 10.46 -3.35
CA VAL A 77 1.63 9.79 -3.23
C VAL A 77 1.47 9.20 -1.83
N HIS A 78 2.47 8.50 -1.31
CA HIS A 78 2.42 7.89 0.02
C HIS A 78 2.20 8.95 1.09
N LYS A 79 3.02 10.02 1.09
CA LYS A 79 2.91 11.09 2.08
C LYS A 79 1.64 11.95 1.94
N HIS A 80 1.30 12.38 0.73
CA HIS A 80 0.30 13.42 0.52
C HIS A 80 -1.08 12.92 0.10
N ILE A 81 -1.18 11.68 -0.40
CA ILE A 81 -2.45 11.08 -0.82
C ILE A 81 -2.84 9.95 0.14
N LEU A 82 -1.96 8.97 0.34
CA LEU A 82 -2.24 7.79 1.17
C LEU A 82 -2.33 8.15 2.66
N HIS A 83 -1.44 9.01 3.16
CA HIS A 83 -1.48 9.56 4.53
C HIS A 83 -2.31 10.86 4.66
N SER A 84 -3.13 11.18 3.65
CA SER A 84 -3.90 12.42 3.68
C SER A 84 -4.98 12.42 4.75
N ARG A 85 -5.28 13.62 5.28
CA ARG A 85 -6.39 13.86 6.21
C ARG A 85 -7.60 14.54 5.56
N PHE A 86 -7.66 14.57 4.23
CA PHE A 86 -8.73 15.23 3.49
C PHE A 86 -9.61 14.25 2.72
N LEU A 87 -9.07 13.15 2.21
CA LEU A 87 -9.84 12.22 1.38
C LEU A 87 -10.94 11.49 2.18
N TYR A 88 -10.75 11.24 3.47
CA TYR A 88 -11.82 10.67 4.29
C TYR A 88 -12.95 11.66 4.60
N LYS A 89 -12.78 12.97 4.34
CA LYS A 89 -13.78 13.99 4.69
C LYS A 89 -14.95 14.04 3.71
N SER A 90 -14.75 13.51 2.49
CA SER A 90 -15.78 13.46 1.45
C SER A 90 -16.28 12.02 1.23
N PRO A 91 -17.60 11.81 1.10
CA PRO A 91 -18.16 10.49 0.75
C PRO A 91 -17.65 9.94 -0.58
N LEU A 92 -17.27 10.83 -1.51
CA LEU A 92 -16.82 10.44 -2.86
C LEU A 92 -15.43 9.81 -2.84
N THR A 93 -14.60 10.15 -1.86
CA THR A 93 -13.19 9.75 -1.79
C THR A 93 -12.88 8.84 -0.60
N ALA A 94 -13.77 8.76 0.39
CA ALA A 94 -13.55 8.00 1.62
C ALA A 94 -13.36 6.50 1.37
N SER A 95 -14.12 5.90 0.45
CA SER A 95 -13.97 4.48 0.11
C SER A 95 -12.62 4.18 -0.52
N THR A 96 -12.17 5.04 -1.44
CA THR A 96 -10.86 4.94 -2.08
C THR A 96 -9.76 5.10 -1.03
N TRP A 97 -9.78 6.16 -0.22
CA TRP A 97 -8.80 6.38 0.84
C TRP A 97 -8.71 5.21 1.83
N LYS A 98 -9.87 4.71 2.26
CA LYS A 98 -9.97 3.52 3.12
C LYS A 98 -9.20 2.35 2.50
N ARG A 99 -9.49 2.06 1.23
CA ARG A 99 -8.98 0.88 0.52
C ARG A 99 -7.51 0.97 0.13
N ILE A 100 -7.03 2.14 -0.25
CA ILE A 100 -5.67 2.29 -0.82
C ILE A 100 -4.57 2.25 0.23
N HIS A 101 -4.87 2.56 1.50
CA HIS A 101 -3.83 2.55 2.53
C HIS A 101 -4.30 2.46 3.97
N PHE A 102 -5.43 3.08 4.33
CA PHE A 102 -5.93 3.01 5.71
C PHE A 102 -6.17 1.57 6.17
N ASP A 103 -6.77 0.72 5.32
CA ASP A 103 -6.98 -0.70 5.63
C ASP A 103 -5.65 -1.46 5.81
N HIS A 104 -4.60 -1.04 5.11
CA HIS A 104 -3.27 -1.60 5.28
C HIS A 104 -2.65 -1.23 6.63
N HIS A 105 -2.79 0.02 7.08
CA HIS A 105 -2.36 0.40 8.44
C HIS A 105 -3.21 -0.26 9.52
N GLN A 106 -4.51 -0.44 9.28
CA GLN A 106 -5.38 -1.16 10.21
C GLN A 106 -4.98 -2.62 10.34
N ASP A 107 -4.67 -3.30 9.22
CA ASP A 107 -4.26 -4.70 9.22
C ASP A 107 -3.11 -4.97 8.23
N PRO A 108 -1.84 -4.76 8.65
CA PRO A 108 -0.68 -4.86 7.77
C PRO A 108 -0.40 -6.29 7.26
N HIS A 109 -1.06 -7.28 7.83
CA HIS A 109 -0.88 -8.68 7.44
C HIS A 109 -1.86 -9.15 6.37
N ASP A 110 -2.89 -8.38 6.03
CA ASP A 110 -3.81 -8.73 4.95
C ASP A 110 -3.19 -8.43 3.58
N LEU A 111 -2.78 -9.48 2.86
CA LEU A 111 -2.13 -9.35 1.55
C LEU A 111 -3.00 -8.59 0.52
N ARG A 112 -4.33 -8.60 0.67
CA ARG A 112 -5.24 -7.95 -0.28
C ARG A 112 -5.17 -6.43 -0.25
N VAL A 113 -4.69 -5.85 0.85
CA VAL A 113 -4.50 -4.39 1.03
C VAL A 113 -3.04 -3.98 0.88
N LEU A 114 -2.12 -4.94 0.80
CA LEU A 114 -0.71 -4.69 0.52
C LEU A 114 -0.50 -4.28 -0.94
N PHE A 115 -1.11 -5.05 -1.85
CA PHE A 115 -0.94 -4.79 -3.27
C PHE A 115 -1.61 -3.50 -3.68
N GLY A 116 -0.87 -2.62 -4.36
CA GLY A 116 -1.44 -1.49 -5.05
C GLY A 116 -2.53 -1.95 -6.01
N ALA A 117 -3.73 -1.37 -5.86
CA ALA A 117 -4.88 -1.75 -6.69
C ALA A 117 -4.58 -1.43 -8.17
N LEU A 118 -4.81 -2.42 -9.06
CA LEU A 118 -4.55 -2.30 -10.50
C LEU A 118 -5.17 -1.03 -11.10
N ALA A 119 -6.42 -0.74 -10.73
CA ALA A 119 -7.17 0.44 -11.19
C ALA A 119 -6.55 1.79 -10.78
N ASN A 120 -5.70 1.81 -9.75
CA ASN A 120 -5.04 3.02 -9.28
C ASN A 120 -3.60 3.08 -9.79
N VAL A 121 -2.84 2.00 -9.62
CA VAL A 121 -1.40 1.96 -9.94
C VAL A 121 -1.18 2.10 -11.44
N LEU A 122 -1.82 1.27 -12.27
CA LEU A 122 -1.51 1.25 -13.70
C LEU A 122 -1.87 2.58 -14.39
N PRO A 123 -3.07 3.17 -14.22
CA PRO A 123 -3.38 4.46 -14.82
C PRO A 123 -2.48 5.59 -14.30
N THR A 124 -2.15 5.61 -13.01
CA THR A 124 -1.28 6.64 -12.42
C THR A 124 0.13 6.55 -12.97
N VAL A 125 0.72 5.35 -12.99
CA VAL A 125 2.08 5.13 -13.51
C VAL A 125 2.12 5.41 -15.01
N ALA A 126 1.17 4.90 -15.79
CA ALA A 126 1.11 5.14 -17.22
C ALA A 126 0.91 6.62 -17.56
N GLY A 127 0.00 7.30 -16.85
CA GLY A 127 -0.32 8.71 -17.07
C GLY A 127 0.84 9.66 -16.74
N VAL A 128 1.76 9.27 -15.87
CA VAL A 128 2.95 10.08 -15.53
C VAL A 128 4.18 9.65 -16.32
N ILE A 129 4.51 8.37 -16.31
CA ILE A 129 5.79 7.86 -16.83
C ILE A 129 5.79 7.79 -18.35
N ALA A 130 4.71 7.35 -18.99
CA ALA A 130 4.70 7.18 -20.44
C ALA A 130 4.85 8.51 -21.20
N PRO A 131 4.19 9.62 -20.81
CA PRO A 131 4.44 10.93 -21.42
C PRO A 131 5.89 11.41 -21.25
N ILE A 132 6.49 11.25 -20.06
CA ILE A 132 7.89 11.62 -19.83
C ILE A 132 8.82 10.82 -20.75
N GLY A 133 8.61 9.50 -20.84
CA GLY A 133 9.35 8.65 -21.76
C GLY A 133 9.15 9.05 -23.23
N TYR A 134 7.93 9.44 -23.60
CA TYR A 134 7.62 9.92 -24.95
C TYR A 134 8.41 11.18 -25.31
N LEU A 135 8.48 12.15 -24.39
CA LEU A 135 9.25 13.39 -24.61
C LEU A 135 10.75 13.13 -24.80
N ILE A 136 11.28 12.05 -24.22
CA ILE A 136 12.71 11.70 -24.33
C ILE A 136 13.01 10.88 -25.60
N GLY A 137 12.16 9.91 -25.94
CA GLY A 137 12.46 8.90 -26.97
C GLY A 137 11.30 8.53 -27.87
N GLY A 138 10.27 9.36 -27.98
CA GLY A 138 9.07 9.09 -28.77
C GLY A 138 8.35 7.82 -28.32
N LYS A 139 7.76 7.08 -29.27
CA LYS A 139 7.04 5.83 -28.97
C LYS A 139 7.93 4.81 -28.25
N ALA A 140 9.19 4.70 -28.66
CA ALA A 140 10.17 3.79 -28.05
C ALA A 140 10.45 4.17 -26.59
N GLY A 141 10.69 5.45 -26.32
CA GLY A 141 10.93 5.97 -24.97
C GLY A 141 9.72 5.82 -24.05
N ALA A 142 8.51 6.08 -24.55
CA ALA A 142 7.27 5.86 -23.79
C ALA A 142 7.11 4.39 -23.37
N ALA A 143 7.30 3.47 -24.33
CA ALA A 143 7.20 2.05 -24.12
C ALA A 143 8.31 1.52 -23.18
N ALA A 144 9.55 2.00 -23.34
CA ALA A 144 10.68 1.63 -22.49
C ALA A 144 10.48 2.11 -21.05
N ALA A 145 10.07 3.37 -20.86
CA ALA A 145 9.84 3.94 -19.55
C ALA A 145 8.67 3.26 -18.82
N LEU A 146 7.55 3.02 -19.50
CA LEU A 146 6.41 2.30 -18.93
C LEU A 146 6.76 0.84 -18.60
N GLY A 147 7.43 0.15 -19.52
CA GLY A 147 7.87 -1.22 -19.32
C GLY A 147 8.79 -1.35 -18.11
N TRP A 148 9.77 -0.44 -18.01
CA TRP A 148 10.67 -0.38 -16.87
C TRP A 148 9.97 0.01 -15.57
N ALA A 149 9.02 0.95 -15.60
CA ALA A 149 8.23 1.30 -14.43
C ALA A 149 7.37 0.13 -13.91
N MET A 150 6.88 -0.77 -14.78
CA MET A 150 6.20 -1.99 -14.35
C MET A 150 7.14 -2.99 -13.68
N VAL A 151 8.39 -3.09 -14.14
CA VAL A 151 9.43 -3.87 -13.44
C VAL A 151 9.69 -3.28 -12.05
N ILE A 152 9.86 -1.96 -11.96
CA ILE A 152 10.04 -1.26 -10.68
C ILE A 152 8.81 -1.48 -9.78
N THR A 153 7.60 -1.38 -10.32
CA THR A 153 6.34 -1.62 -9.59
C THR A 153 6.33 -3.01 -8.99
N CYS A 154 6.61 -4.05 -9.77
CA CYS A 154 6.66 -5.43 -9.26
C CYS A 154 7.73 -5.59 -8.17
N PHE A 155 8.91 -5.00 -8.34
CA PHE A 155 9.96 -5.03 -7.33
C PHE A 155 9.53 -4.33 -6.04
N TYR A 156 8.89 -3.16 -6.13
CA TYR A 156 8.36 -2.41 -4.99
C TYR A 156 7.33 -3.23 -4.22
N GLU A 157 6.32 -3.75 -4.90
CA GLU A 157 5.24 -4.55 -4.33
C GLU A 157 5.77 -5.82 -3.67
N PHE A 158 6.75 -6.48 -4.29
CA PHE A 158 7.36 -7.70 -3.74
C PHE A 158 8.19 -7.39 -2.47
N CYS A 159 8.98 -6.33 -2.50
CA CYS A 159 9.70 -5.88 -1.32
C CYS A 159 8.75 -5.48 -0.19
N HIS A 160 7.67 -4.76 -0.49
CA HIS A 160 6.63 -4.39 0.48
C HIS A 160 6.03 -5.63 1.15
N CYS A 161 5.74 -6.68 0.37
CA CYS A 161 5.31 -7.97 0.91
C CYS A 161 6.33 -8.60 1.86
N ILE A 162 7.62 -8.62 1.50
CA ILE A 162 8.68 -9.16 2.37
C ILE A 162 8.80 -8.38 3.68
N GLN A 163 8.58 -7.07 3.64
CA GLN A 163 8.67 -6.21 4.82
C GLN A 163 7.61 -6.57 5.86
N HIS A 164 6.41 -6.99 5.42
CA HIS A 164 5.31 -7.43 6.28
C HIS A 164 5.24 -8.94 6.55
N LEU A 165 5.99 -9.76 5.81
CA LEU A 165 6.07 -11.20 6.05
C LEU A 165 6.69 -11.49 7.42
N ASN A 166 6.19 -12.49 8.17
CA ASN A 166 6.80 -12.93 9.42
C ASN A 166 8.07 -13.78 9.17
N TYR A 167 9.08 -13.13 8.59
CA TYR A 167 10.33 -13.70 8.12
C TYR A 167 11.46 -12.70 8.33
N THR A 168 12.64 -13.15 8.77
CA THR A 168 13.85 -12.32 8.86
C THR A 168 14.67 -12.47 7.58
N PRO A 169 14.75 -11.43 6.71
CA PRO A 169 15.54 -11.50 5.50
C PRO A 169 17.02 -11.74 5.77
N LYS A 170 17.71 -12.50 4.91
CA LYS A 170 19.17 -12.66 5.02
C LYS A 170 19.92 -11.41 4.55
N SER A 171 19.43 -10.77 3.48
CA SER A 171 20.03 -9.57 2.89
C SER A 171 19.98 -8.37 3.83
N ARG A 172 21.11 -7.68 4.01
CA ARG A 172 21.19 -6.44 4.80
C ARG A 172 20.25 -5.38 4.27
N PHE A 173 20.21 -5.20 2.95
CA PHE A 173 19.29 -4.27 2.28
C PHE A 173 17.83 -4.54 2.69
N LEU A 174 17.38 -5.80 2.61
CA LEU A 174 16.00 -6.17 2.95
C LEU A 174 15.71 -5.98 4.46
N LYS A 175 16.68 -6.26 5.33
CA LYS A 175 16.56 -6.00 6.78
C LYS A 175 16.37 -4.51 7.06
N ASP A 176 17.15 -3.66 6.41
CA ASP A 176 17.13 -2.21 6.63
C ASP A 176 15.80 -1.59 6.15
N ILE A 177 15.37 -1.90 4.93
CA ILE A 177 14.10 -1.36 4.42
C ILE A 177 12.91 -1.89 5.21
N LYS A 178 12.95 -3.15 5.66
CA LYS A 178 11.92 -3.75 6.53
C LYS A 178 11.85 -3.04 7.86
N ARG A 179 12.98 -2.85 8.53
CA ARG A 179 13.03 -2.15 9.80
C ARG A 179 12.42 -0.75 9.70
N LEU A 180 12.83 0.04 8.69
CA LEU A 180 12.31 1.40 8.48
C LEU A 180 10.80 1.41 8.19
N HIS A 181 10.33 0.48 7.35
CA HIS A 181 8.91 0.38 6.99
C HIS A 181 8.04 -0.12 8.16
N LEU A 182 8.53 -1.08 8.94
CA LEU A 182 7.84 -1.53 10.16
C LEU A 182 7.82 -0.43 11.23
N SER A 183 8.87 0.37 11.34
CA SER A 183 8.84 1.57 12.18
C SER A 183 7.74 2.54 11.73
N HIS A 184 7.50 2.69 10.43
CA HIS A 184 6.41 3.52 9.90
C HIS A 184 5.03 2.99 10.33
N HIS A 185 4.79 1.68 10.22
CA HIS A 185 3.49 1.06 10.57
C HIS A 185 3.23 0.85 12.05
N PHE A 186 4.27 0.75 12.88
CA PHE A 186 4.11 0.36 14.30
C PHE A 186 4.62 1.40 15.29
N HIS A 187 5.35 2.42 14.84
CA HIS A 187 5.91 3.46 15.70
C HIS A 187 5.42 4.86 15.35
N ASN A 188 5.67 5.35 14.12
CA ASN A 188 5.27 6.69 13.70
C ASN A 188 5.08 6.77 12.18
N GLU A 189 3.82 6.91 11.76
CA GLU A 189 3.40 6.91 10.37
C GLU A 189 3.75 8.21 9.61
N GLN A 190 4.31 9.22 10.28
CA GLN A 190 4.60 10.53 9.70
C GLN A 190 6.02 10.66 9.12
N GLY A 191 6.74 9.56 8.98
CA GLY A 191 8.06 9.49 8.35
C GLY A 191 8.29 8.14 7.68
N ASN A 192 9.47 7.93 7.10
CA ASN A 192 9.85 6.69 6.43
C ASN A 192 8.83 6.25 5.35
N TYR A 193 8.49 7.15 4.43
CA TYR A 193 7.51 6.89 3.35
C TYR A 193 8.08 6.03 2.20
N GLY A 194 9.40 5.88 2.11
CA GLY A 194 10.06 4.98 1.18
C GLY A 194 9.66 3.52 1.40
N ILE A 195 9.75 2.72 0.34
CA ILE A 195 9.55 1.25 0.41
C ILE A 195 10.86 0.55 0.09
N THR A 196 11.40 0.71 -1.12
CA THR A 196 12.66 0.05 -1.52
C THR A 196 13.89 0.94 -1.36
N ASN A 197 13.71 2.26 -1.31
CA ASN A 197 14.75 3.21 -0.95
C ASN A 197 14.14 4.40 -0.19
N TYR A 198 14.98 5.11 0.56
CA TYR A 198 14.60 6.22 1.43
C TYR A 198 15.35 7.51 1.07
N PHE A 199 15.81 7.64 -0.19
CA PHE A 199 16.53 8.82 -0.65
C PHE A 199 15.67 10.09 -0.48
N TRP A 200 14.40 10.02 -0.92
CA TRP A 200 13.48 11.14 -0.81
C TRP A 200 13.12 11.47 0.64
N ASP A 201 13.03 10.47 1.52
CA ASP A 201 12.88 10.70 2.95
C ASP A 201 14.07 11.45 3.55
N ARG A 202 15.30 11.11 3.15
CA ARG A 202 16.50 11.86 3.58
C ARG A 202 16.46 13.28 3.05
N LEU A 203 16.17 13.45 1.76
CA LEU A 203 16.18 14.76 1.11
C LEU A 203 15.14 15.72 1.70
N PHE A 204 13.95 15.22 2.04
CA PHE A 204 12.85 16.02 2.58
C PHE A 204 12.71 15.94 4.11
N GLY A 205 13.69 15.40 4.82
CA GLY A 205 13.71 15.36 6.29
C GLY A 205 12.60 14.50 6.93
N THR A 206 12.11 13.47 6.23
CA THR A 206 11.11 12.53 6.76
C THR A 206 11.69 11.17 7.15
N LEU A 207 12.99 10.94 6.95
CA LEU A 207 13.67 9.76 7.47
C LEU A 207 13.86 9.86 8.99
N TYR A 208 13.56 8.78 9.71
CA TYR A 208 14.03 8.57 11.07
C TYR A 208 14.62 7.17 11.21
N GLU A 209 15.87 7.08 11.66
CA GLU A 209 16.65 5.85 11.59
C GLU A 209 16.39 4.92 12.76
N LYS A 210 16.08 5.46 13.94
CA LYS A 210 15.74 4.70 15.14
C LYS A 210 14.38 5.14 15.65
N SER A 211 13.65 4.22 16.29
CA SER A 211 12.35 4.54 16.88
C SER A 211 12.45 5.70 17.87
N GLY A 212 13.55 5.83 18.62
CA GLY A 212 13.74 6.96 19.54
C GLY A 212 13.87 8.34 18.88
N ASP A 213 14.14 8.41 17.58
CA ASP A 213 14.32 9.68 16.85
C ASP A 213 12.97 10.43 16.65
N ARG A 214 11.85 9.74 16.88
CA ARG A 214 10.50 10.32 16.82
C ARG A 214 9.62 9.79 17.96
N PRO A 215 8.67 10.59 18.46
CA PRO A 215 7.69 10.08 19.42
C PRO A 215 6.82 9.00 18.78
N LYS A 216 6.30 8.07 19.60
CA LYS A 216 5.30 7.12 19.13
C LYS A 216 4.03 7.88 18.75
N SER A 217 3.51 7.63 17.56
CA SER A 217 2.30 8.30 17.09
C SER A 217 1.03 7.64 17.66
N PRO A 218 0.05 8.42 18.15
CA PRO A 218 -1.23 7.88 18.58
C PRO A 218 -2.10 7.40 17.40
N THR A 219 -1.79 7.86 16.18
CA THR A 219 -2.62 7.65 14.99
C THR A 219 -2.03 6.67 13.99
N VAL A 220 -1.00 5.91 14.39
CA VAL A 220 -0.27 5.01 13.49
C VAL A 220 -1.19 4.03 12.76
N PHE A 221 -2.23 3.52 13.42
CA PHE A 221 -3.15 2.59 12.79
C PHE A 221 -4.29 3.27 12.03
N ASN A 222 -4.68 4.51 12.39
CA ASN A 222 -5.88 5.17 11.86
C ASN A 222 -5.60 6.40 10.97
N LEU A 223 -4.33 6.74 10.75
CA LEU A 223 -3.89 7.84 9.88
C LEU A 223 -4.55 9.19 10.21
N GLY A 224 -4.91 9.38 11.48
CA GLY A 224 -5.54 10.59 11.96
C GLY A 224 -7.05 10.63 11.88
N TYR A 225 -7.70 9.54 11.46
CA TYR A 225 -9.15 9.38 11.51
C TYR A 225 -9.58 8.97 12.92
N THR A 226 -9.62 9.96 13.83
CA THR A 226 -9.98 9.79 15.25
C THR A 226 -11.48 9.76 15.48
N ALA A 227 -11.92 9.50 16.72
CA ALA A 227 -13.34 9.39 17.06
C ALA A 227 -14.09 10.69 16.77
N GLU A 228 -13.44 11.81 17.04
CA GLU A 228 -13.93 13.15 16.74
C GLU A 228 -14.06 13.37 15.23
N GLU A 229 -13.10 12.90 14.43
CA GLU A 229 -13.18 13.00 12.96
C GLU A 229 -14.28 12.10 12.40
N ALA A 230 -14.53 10.93 12.98
CA ALA A 230 -15.61 10.05 12.52
C ALA A 230 -17.02 10.55 12.87
N GLN A 231 -17.18 11.26 13.99
CA GLN A 231 -18.42 11.98 14.27
C GLN A 231 -18.71 13.05 13.21
N ARG A 232 -17.67 13.75 12.73
CA ARG A 232 -17.78 14.80 11.70
C ARG A 232 -17.90 14.24 10.29
N TYR A 233 -17.16 13.18 9.99
CA TYR A 233 -17.03 12.57 8.67
C TYR A 233 -17.26 11.05 8.75
N PRO A 234 -18.50 10.58 8.91
CA PRO A 234 -18.83 9.20 9.27
C PRO A 234 -18.68 8.17 8.13
N TRP A 235 -18.14 8.56 6.98
CA TRP A 235 -18.12 7.73 5.77
C TRP A 235 -17.25 6.48 5.94
N VAL A 236 -16.02 6.63 6.46
CA VAL A 236 -15.10 5.50 6.66
C VAL A 236 -15.58 4.59 7.79
N ASP A 237 -16.10 5.15 8.89
CA ASP A 237 -16.69 4.38 9.99
C ASP A 237 -17.86 3.51 9.51
N ARG A 238 -18.80 4.09 8.74
CA ARG A 238 -19.91 3.33 8.13
C ARG A 238 -19.44 2.22 7.21
N LEU A 239 -18.40 2.46 6.40
CA LEU A 239 -17.80 1.45 5.53
C LEU A 239 -17.07 0.33 6.29
N SER A 240 -16.69 0.59 7.55
CA SER A 240 -15.94 -0.37 8.38
C SER A 240 -16.85 -1.20 9.28
N GLY A 241 -18.12 -0.82 9.42
CA GLY A 241 -19.11 -1.54 10.24
C GLY A 241 -18.69 -1.68 11.70
N GLY A 242 -17.91 -0.73 12.22
CA GLY A 242 -17.40 -0.73 13.60
C GLY A 242 -16.34 -1.80 13.93
N THR A 243 -15.75 -2.47 12.92
CA THR A 243 -14.75 -3.55 13.10
C THR A 243 -13.50 -3.32 12.26
N ARG A 244 -12.40 -4.01 12.60
CA ARG A 244 -11.14 -4.00 11.81
C ARG A 244 -11.21 -4.88 10.54
N GLY A 245 -12.41 -5.21 10.05
CA GLY A 245 -12.59 -6.17 8.95
C GLY A 245 -12.16 -7.61 9.29
N ASP A 246 -11.75 -7.88 10.54
CA ASP A 246 -11.28 -9.17 11.05
C ASP A 246 -12.08 -9.70 12.25
N GLY A 247 -13.15 -8.99 12.62
CA GLY A 247 -14.04 -9.38 13.73
C GLY A 247 -13.53 -9.00 15.13
N HIS A 248 -12.32 -8.44 15.29
CA HIS A 248 -11.85 -7.94 16.59
C HIS A 248 -12.40 -6.54 16.91
N PRO A 249 -12.77 -6.27 18.18
CA PRO A 249 -13.16 -4.94 18.62
C PRO A 249 -12.02 -3.92 18.46
N ARG A 250 -12.46 -2.68 18.28
CA ARG A 250 -11.77 -1.53 17.68
C ARG A 250 -10.34 -1.28 18.19
N ARG A 251 -9.35 -1.28 17.28
CA ARG A 251 -8.17 -0.38 17.36
C ARG A 251 -8.41 0.98 16.71
N PHE A 252 -9.65 1.28 16.32
CA PHE A 252 -10.05 2.53 15.67
C PHE A 252 -9.82 3.76 16.57
N TRP A 253 -10.16 3.62 17.86
CA TRP A 253 -10.24 4.73 18.83
C TRP A 253 -9.24 4.62 19.98
N ASP A 254 -8.54 3.49 20.10
CA ASP A 254 -7.53 3.30 21.14
C ASP A 254 -6.27 4.08 20.77
N ASN A 255 -6.36 5.40 20.93
CA ASN A 255 -5.20 6.19 21.27
C ASN A 255 -4.62 5.55 22.53
N ALA A 256 -3.36 5.16 22.51
CA ALA A 256 -2.66 4.81 23.75
C ALA A 256 -2.73 6.03 24.69
N GLY A 257 -3.73 6.09 25.56
CA GLY A 257 -4.00 7.27 26.39
C GLY A 257 -5.41 7.50 26.93
N THR A 258 -6.42 6.66 26.68
CA THR A 258 -7.75 6.88 27.30
C THR A 258 -8.25 5.63 28.04
N PRO A 259 -8.32 5.64 29.38
CA PRO A 259 -9.00 4.59 30.12
C PRO A 259 -10.52 4.76 29.94
N GLY A 260 -11.15 3.78 29.27
CA GLY A 260 -12.60 3.58 29.33
C GLY A 260 -13.43 4.47 28.42
N SER A 261 -13.80 3.95 27.24
CA SER A 261 -15.15 4.17 26.69
C SER A 261 -15.42 3.20 25.55
N THR A 262 -16.01 2.06 25.90
CA THR A 262 -16.76 1.25 24.95
C THR A 262 -18.06 2.00 24.65
N PRO A 263 -18.45 2.26 23.39
CA PRO A 263 -19.81 2.69 23.11
C PRO A 263 -20.72 1.49 23.35
N GLN A 264 -21.46 1.50 24.46
CA GLN A 264 -22.62 0.65 24.62
C GLN A 264 -23.61 0.96 23.49
N ALA A 265 -24.04 -0.07 22.77
CA ALA A 265 -25.22 0.03 21.94
C ALA A 265 -26.41 0.44 22.82
N PRO A 266 -27.33 1.29 22.34
CA PRO A 266 -28.50 1.65 23.12
C PRO A 266 -29.29 0.39 23.46
N ALA A 267 -29.56 0.19 24.75
CA ALA A 267 -30.39 -0.92 25.22
C ALA A 267 -31.80 -0.79 24.63
N GLU A 268 -32.32 -1.87 24.07
CA GLU A 268 -33.73 -1.96 23.70
C GLU A 268 -34.60 -1.78 24.95
N PRO A 269 -35.72 -1.03 24.86
CA PRO A 269 -36.62 -0.86 25.99
C PRO A 269 -37.31 -2.19 26.30
N VAL A 270 -37.06 -2.70 27.51
CA VAL A 270 -37.77 -3.85 28.07
C VAL A 270 -39.24 -3.48 28.24
N THR A 271 -40.10 -4.03 27.40
CA THR A 271 -41.55 -4.04 27.63
C THR A 271 -41.84 -4.91 28.84
N ARG A 272 -42.22 -4.27 29.96
CA ARG A 272 -42.78 -4.94 31.13
C ARG A 272 -44.18 -5.44 30.74
N GLN A 273 -44.36 -6.74 30.53
CA GLN A 273 -45.69 -7.33 30.54
C GLN A 273 -46.09 -7.53 32.01
N GLU A 274 -47.12 -6.79 32.42
CA GLU A 274 -47.92 -7.12 33.59
C GLU A 274 -48.93 -8.19 33.16
N GLY A 275 -48.98 -9.29 33.91
CA GLY A 275 -49.83 -10.46 33.70
C GLY A 275 -49.45 -11.57 34.67
#